data_AF-K1JKM7-F1
#
_entry.id   AF-K1JKM7-F1
#
_cell.length_a   1.000
_cell.length_b   1.000
_cell.length_c   1.000
_cell.angle_alpha   90.00
_cell.angle_beta   90.00
_cell.angle_gamma   90.00
#
_symmetry.space_group_name_H-M   'P 1'
#
loop_
_entity.id
_entity.type
_entity.pdbx_description
1 polymer ?
#
loop_
_entity_poly.entity_id
_entity_poly.type
_entity_poly.pdbx_seq_one_letter_code
_entity_poly.pdbx_strand_id
1 'polypeptide(L)'
;MSGVKHHFSVSVAVEVGVNAAVVLENIAFWVRANRKAGRHKHDGKHWTYGSTRHFAELFDYLSEKQVRGALDKLITCGYVETGNFNRSAYDRTRWFTLTEKGERATQERQSEKPTKAKGAAGNGRPIPDKNKKSKTGYMTDATPGHYRRDPFDF
;
A
#
# COMPACT_ATOMS: atom_id res chain seq x y z
N MET A 1 11.79 -5.42 17.60
CA MET A 1 11.05 -5.88 16.40
C MET A 1 10.07 -4.78 16.04
N SER A 2 10.00 -4.37 14.77
CA SER A 2 9.08 -3.33 14.34
C SER A 2 7.63 -3.79 14.57
N GLY A 3 6.74 -2.87 14.97
CA GLY A 3 5.31 -3.14 15.11
C GLY A 3 4.53 -3.10 13.80
N VAL A 4 5.24 -3.07 12.66
CA VAL A 4 4.66 -2.87 11.34
C VAL A 4 3.97 -4.17 10.90
N LYS A 5 2.73 -4.04 10.42
CA LYS A 5 1.96 -5.16 9.88
C LYS A 5 1.79 -4.96 8.39
N HIS A 6 2.18 -5.96 7.61
CA HIS A 6 1.93 -6.01 6.19
C HIS A 6 0.64 -6.77 5.90
N HIS A 7 -0.11 -6.31 4.90
CA HIS A 7 -1.25 -7.00 4.31
C HIS A 7 -0.93 -7.31 2.85
N PHE A 8 -1.65 -8.27 2.27
CA PHE A 8 -1.51 -8.64 0.86
C PHE A 8 -2.76 -9.36 0.35
N SER A 9 -2.99 -9.29 -0.95
CA SER A 9 -4.03 -10.08 -1.62
C SER A 9 -3.67 -11.56 -1.71
N VAL A 10 -4.55 -12.43 -1.19
CA VAL A 10 -4.36 -13.89 -1.22
C VAL A 10 -4.33 -14.43 -2.65
N SER A 11 -5.15 -13.89 -3.56
CA SER A 11 -5.16 -14.33 -4.95
C SER A 11 -3.85 -14.02 -5.66
N VAL A 12 -3.25 -12.86 -5.37
CA VAL A 12 -1.91 -12.51 -5.86
C VAL A 12 -0.86 -13.43 -5.25
N ALA A 13 -0.93 -13.70 -3.95
CA ALA A 13 0.02 -14.59 -3.28
C ALA A 13 -0.02 -16.03 -3.82
N VAL A 14 -1.18 -16.53 -4.24
CA VAL A 14 -1.30 -17.84 -4.91
C VAL A 14 -0.57 -17.84 -6.25
N GLU A 15 -0.64 -16.74 -7.02
CA GLU A 15 -0.03 -16.67 -8.35
C GLU A 15 1.50 -16.44 -8.29
N VAL A 16 1.97 -15.49 -7.48
CA VAL A 16 3.37 -15.04 -7.49
C VAL A 16 4.14 -15.32 -6.19
N GLY A 17 3.45 -15.78 -5.15
CA GLY A 17 4.00 -16.00 -3.81
C GLY A 17 3.83 -14.82 -2.87
N VAL A 18 3.85 -15.09 -1.56
CA VAL A 18 3.60 -14.10 -0.49
C VAL A 18 4.54 -12.90 -0.56
N ASN A 19 5.84 -13.14 -0.76
CA ASN A 19 6.84 -12.06 -0.83
C ASN A 19 6.53 -11.06 -1.94
N ALA A 20 6.17 -11.56 -3.12
CA ALA A 20 5.79 -10.72 -4.26
C ALA A 20 4.47 -9.99 -4.00
N ALA A 21 3.49 -10.66 -3.41
CA ALA A 21 2.21 -10.03 -3.07
C ALA A 21 2.38 -8.87 -2.08
N VAL A 22 3.24 -9.01 -1.06
CA VAL A 22 3.51 -7.93 -0.09
C VAL A 22 4.25 -6.77 -0.76
N VAL A 23 5.26 -7.06 -1.59
CA VAL A 23 5.98 -6.01 -2.34
C VAL A 23 5.04 -5.25 -3.28
N LEU A 24 4.07 -5.94 -3.90
CA LEU A 24 3.08 -5.33 -4.78
C LEU A 24 2.20 -4.31 -4.03
N GLU A 25 1.69 -4.65 -2.84
CA GLU A 25 0.87 -3.71 -2.05
C GLU A 25 1.66 -2.45 -1.69
N ASN A 26 2.94 -2.58 -1.35
CA ASN A 26 3.78 -1.42 -1.07
C ASN A 26 3.97 -0.55 -2.32
N ILE A 27 4.28 -1.14 -3.49
CA ILE A 27 4.38 -0.38 -4.75
C ILE A 27 3.05 0.33 -5.04
N ALA A 28 1.92 -0.37 -4.87
CA ALA A 28 0.60 0.18 -5.11
C ALA A 28 0.29 1.38 -4.21
N PHE A 29 0.62 1.27 -2.92
CA PHE A 29 0.48 2.36 -1.96
C PHE A 29 1.24 3.61 -2.43
N TRP A 30 2.52 3.47 -2.80
CA TRP A 30 3.35 4.62 -3.20
C TRP A 30 2.93 5.22 -4.54
N VAL A 31 2.58 4.40 -5.52
CA VAL A 31 2.02 4.88 -6.80
C VAL A 31 0.76 5.71 -6.56
N ARG A 32 -0.14 5.27 -5.67
CA ARG A 32 -1.37 6.00 -5.29
C ARG A 32 -1.05 7.29 -4.52
N ALA A 33 -0.10 7.25 -3.60
CA ALA A 33 0.34 8.42 -2.85
C ALA A 33 0.90 9.49 -3.81
N ASN A 34 1.78 9.09 -4.74
CA ASN A 34 2.36 9.98 -5.73
C ASN A 34 1.33 10.53 -6.71
N ARG A 35 0.36 9.71 -7.10
CA ARG A 35 -0.80 10.15 -7.89
C ARG A 35 -1.63 11.22 -7.17
N LYS A 36 -1.94 11.01 -5.89
CA LYS A 36 -2.66 12.00 -5.06
C LYS A 36 -1.87 13.29 -4.87
N ALA A 37 -0.55 13.18 -4.72
CA ALA A 37 0.34 14.33 -4.55
C ALA A 37 0.70 15.03 -5.89
N GLY A 38 0.33 14.46 -7.04
CA GLY A 38 0.68 15.01 -8.35
C GLY A 38 2.18 14.90 -8.70
N ARG A 39 2.93 14.01 -8.03
CA ARG A 39 4.39 13.85 -8.21
C ARG A 39 4.73 12.65 -9.09
N HIS A 40 5.98 12.61 -9.55
CA HIS A 40 6.56 11.46 -10.27
C HIS A 40 5.71 11.00 -11.46
N LYS A 41 5.16 11.98 -12.19
CA LYS A 41 4.35 11.75 -13.37
C LYS A 41 5.24 11.67 -14.60
N HIS A 42 5.27 10.51 -15.24
CA HIS A 42 6.00 10.25 -16.48
C HIS A 42 5.10 9.46 -17.42
N ASP A 43 5.04 9.86 -18.69
CA ASP A 43 4.23 9.21 -19.73
C ASP A 43 2.75 9.02 -19.35
N GLY A 44 2.17 10.03 -18.68
CA GLY A 44 0.78 10.01 -18.23
C GLY A 44 0.51 9.11 -17.00
N LYS A 45 1.50 8.37 -16.51
CA LYS A 45 1.41 7.50 -15.34
C LYS A 45 2.16 8.07 -14.15
N HIS A 46 1.80 7.63 -12.95
CA HIS A 46 2.52 7.96 -11.72
C HIS A 46 3.38 6.79 -11.30
N TRP A 47 4.59 7.09 -10.85
CA TRP A 47 5.59 6.08 -10.59
C TRP A 47 6.08 6.17 -9.15
N THR A 48 6.57 5.04 -8.65
CA THR A 48 7.50 4.99 -7.51
C THR A 48 8.83 4.45 -8.00
N TYR A 49 9.90 4.66 -7.25
CA TYR A 49 11.23 4.22 -7.63
C TYR A 49 11.89 3.54 -6.45
N GLY A 50 12.79 2.60 -6.68
CA GLY A 50 13.50 1.93 -5.60
C GLY A 50 14.55 0.95 -6.10
N SER A 51 15.63 0.82 -5.33
CA SER A 51 16.62 -0.22 -5.54
C SER A 51 16.23 -1.49 -4.80
N THR A 52 16.68 -2.66 -5.27
CA THR A 52 16.47 -3.94 -4.57
C THR A 52 16.93 -3.87 -3.11
N ARG A 53 18.04 -3.19 -2.85
CA ARG A 53 18.58 -2.99 -1.51
C ARG A 53 17.62 -2.17 -0.64
N HIS A 54 17.11 -1.06 -1.15
CA HIS A 54 16.17 -0.24 -0.41
C HIS A 54 14.89 -1.02 -0.05
N PHE A 55 14.35 -1.80 -0.99
CA PHE A 55 13.22 -2.68 -0.68
C PHE A 55 13.57 -3.73 0.40
N ALA A 56 14.79 -4.27 0.43
CA ALA A 56 15.22 -5.18 1.49
C ALA A 56 15.39 -4.49 2.85
N GLU A 57 15.71 -3.19 2.87
CA GLU A 57 15.72 -2.38 4.09
C GLU A 57 14.29 -2.11 4.61
N LEU A 58 13.32 -1.95 3.71
CA LEU A 58 11.90 -1.81 4.07
C LEU A 58 11.27 -3.12 4.56
N PHE A 59 11.68 -4.25 3.98
CA PHE A 59 11.22 -5.59 4.33
C PHE A 59 12.36 -6.37 4.99
N ASP A 60 12.66 -6.04 6.25
CA ASP A 60 13.79 -6.59 7.02
C ASP A 60 13.78 -8.13 7.18
N TYR A 61 12.65 -8.78 6.89
CA TYR A 61 12.47 -10.23 6.85
C TYR A 61 12.69 -10.84 5.45
N LEU A 62 12.99 -10.05 4.43
CA LEU A 62 13.30 -10.48 3.06
C LEU A 62 14.74 -10.15 2.70
N SER A 63 15.51 -11.14 2.27
CA SER A 63 16.82 -10.92 1.67
C SER A 63 16.71 -10.18 0.34
N GLU A 64 17.78 -9.48 -0.07
CA GLU A 64 17.85 -8.83 -1.40
C GLU A 64 17.55 -9.80 -2.55
N LYS A 65 17.96 -11.07 -2.44
CA LYS A 65 17.67 -12.11 -3.44
C LYS A 65 16.17 -12.39 -3.53
N GLN A 66 15.47 -12.49 -2.40
CA GLN A 66 14.03 -12.69 -2.36
C GLN A 66 13.28 -11.47 -2.89
N VAL A 67 13.72 -10.26 -2.55
CA VAL A 67 13.16 -9.01 -3.08
C VAL A 67 13.34 -8.93 -4.59
N ARG A 68 14.53 -9.24 -5.12
CA ARG A 68 14.78 -9.28 -6.57
C ARG A 68 13.83 -10.25 -7.26
N GLY A 69 13.74 -11.48 -6.76
CA GLY A 69 12.84 -12.49 -7.31
C GLY A 69 11.36 -12.09 -7.21
N ALA A 70 10.97 -11.39 -6.14
CA ALA A 70 9.62 -10.85 -5.99
C ALA A 70 9.31 -9.79 -7.07
N LEU A 71 10.19 -8.81 -7.25
CA LEU A 71 10.05 -7.78 -8.27
C LEU A 71 9.99 -8.39 -9.68
N ASP A 72 10.89 -9.32 -10.00
CA ASP A 72 10.95 -9.95 -11.31
C ASP A 72 9.68 -10.76 -11.62
N LYS A 73 9.09 -11.44 -10.62
CA LYS A 73 7.79 -12.11 -10.76
C LYS A 73 6.65 -11.14 -11.02
N LEU A 74 6.61 -10.02 -10.30
CA LEU A 74 5.57 -9.01 -10.50
C LEU A 74 5.61 -8.42 -11.91
N ILE A 75 6.81 -8.20 -12.45
CA ILE A 75 7.01 -7.72 -13.82
C ILE A 75 6.57 -8.79 -14.82
N THR A 76 7.10 -10.02 -14.68
CA THR A 76 6.85 -11.12 -15.62
C THR A 76 5.37 -11.50 -15.67
N CYS A 77 4.68 -11.50 -14.53
CA CYS A 77 3.24 -11.77 -14.43
C CYS A 77 2.37 -10.55 -14.76
N GLY A 78 2.97 -9.42 -15.14
CA GLY A 78 2.27 -8.24 -15.63
C GLY A 78 1.51 -7.46 -14.56
N TYR A 79 1.89 -7.56 -13.29
CA TYR A 79 1.30 -6.75 -12.20
C TYR A 79 1.87 -5.34 -12.15
N VAL A 80 3.17 -5.21 -12.47
CA VAL A 80 3.86 -3.93 -12.53
C VAL A 80 4.60 -3.82 -13.85
N GLU A 81 4.77 -2.59 -14.31
CA GLU A 81 5.68 -2.27 -15.41
C GLU A 81 6.85 -1.44 -14.88
N THR A 82 7.96 -1.44 -15.61
CA THR A 82 9.19 -0.75 -15.21
C THR A 82 9.55 0.37 -16.16
N GLY A 83 10.14 1.43 -15.61
CA GLY A 83 10.70 2.55 -16.37
C GLY A 83 12.10 2.89 -15.87
N ASN A 84 12.74 3.82 -16.58
CA ASN A 84 13.99 4.44 -16.15
C ASN A 84 13.88 5.95 -16.37
N PHE A 85 13.79 6.69 -15.28
CA PHE A 85 13.72 8.15 -15.27
C PHE A 85 14.87 8.75 -14.45
N ASN A 86 15.96 7.99 -14.29
CA ASN A 86 17.14 8.44 -13.57
C ASN A 86 17.90 9.49 -14.38
N ARG A 87 18.48 10.48 -13.70
CA ARG A 87 19.29 11.51 -14.35
C ARG A 87 20.69 11.01 -14.74
N SER A 88 21.23 10.05 -13.98
CA SER A 88 22.57 9.51 -14.17
C SER A 88 22.50 8.08 -14.67
N ALA A 89 23.37 7.73 -15.63
CA ALA A 89 23.50 6.35 -16.13
C ALA A 89 24.08 5.38 -15.08
N TYR A 90 24.76 5.89 -14.04
CA TYR A 90 25.28 5.07 -12.94
C TYR A 90 24.22 4.73 -11.90
N ASP A 91 23.10 5.45 -11.90
CA ASP A 91 21.99 5.18 -11.00
C ASP A 91 21.20 3.97 -11.52
N ARG A 92 21.26 2.89 -10.76
CA ARG A 92 20.59 1.61 -11.07
C ARG A 92 19.21 1.50 -10.42
N THR A 93 18.69 2.59 -9.87
CA THR A 93 17.33 2.64 -9.31
C THR A 93 16.31 2.33 -10.41
N ARG A 94 15.37 1.44 -10.13
CA ARG A 94 14.31 1.10 -11.08
C ARG A 94 13.05 1.86 -10.70
N TRP A 95 12.29 2.27 -11.72
CA TRP A 95 10.99 2.88 -11.54
C TRP A 95 9.91 1.83 -11.79
N PHE A 96 8.86 1.87 -10.99
CA PHE A 96 7.74 0.94 -11.03
C PHE A 96 6.42 1.70 -11.05
N THR A 97 5.48 1.22 -11.85
CA THR A 97 4.08 1.64 -11.78
C THR A 97 3.17 0.41 -11.91
N LEU A 98 1.90 0.59 -11.54
CA LEU A 98 0.91 -0.47 -11.62
C LEU A 98 0.39 -0.59 -13.06
N THR A 99 0.28 -1.81 -13.55
CA THR A 99 -0.52 -2.11 -14.73
C THR A 99 -2.01 -2.13 -14.37
N GLU A 100 -2.89 -2.27 -15.36
CA GLU A 100 -4.32 -2.50 -15.10
C GLU A 100 -4.57 -3.73 -14.21
N LYS A 101 -3.81 -4.81 -14.43
CA LYS A 101 -3.86 -6.02 -13.60
C LYS A 101 -3.43 -5.72 -12.17
N GLY A 102 -2.33 -4.97 -12.00
CA GLY A 102 -1.84 -4.52 -10.70
C GLY A 102 -2.84 -3.67 -9.93
N GLU A 103 -3.43 -2.68 -10.60
CA GLU A 103 -4.45 -1.81 -9.99
C GLU A 103 -5.64 -2.63 -9.52
N ARG A 104 -6.23 -3.47 -10.39
CA ARG A 104 -7.38 -4.30 -10.03
C ARG A 104 -7.09 -5.25 -8.87
N ALA A 105 -5.90 -5.84 -8.84
CA ALA A 105 -5.52 -6.84 -7.85
C ALA A 105 -5.30 -6.26 -6.44
N THR A 106 -4.90 -4.98 -6.38
CA THR A 106 -4.61 -4.25 -5.13
C THR A 106 -5.71 -3.24 -4.79
N GLN A 107 -6.80 -3.24 -5.54
CA GLN A 107 -7.95 -2.38 -5.28
C GLN A 107 -8.70 -2.97 -4.08
N GLU A 108 -8.65 -2.28 -2.95
CA GLU A 108 -9.57 -2.57 -1.85
C GLU A 108 -10.99 -2.44 -2.42
N ARG A 109 -11.74 -3.54 -2.46
CA ARG A 109 -13.18 -3.44 -2.64
C ARG A 109 -13.65 -2.54 -1.50
N GLN A 110 -14.04 -1.31 -1.83
CA GLN A 110 -14.89 -0.56 -0.92
C GLN A 110 -16.10 -1.47 -0.72
N SER A 111 -16.28 -1.97 0.50
CA SER A 111 -17.55 -2.53 0.91
C SER A 111 -18.58 -1.49 0.51
N GLU A 112 -19.50 -1.86 -0.39
CA GLU A 112 -20.67 -1.06 -0.67
C GLU A 112 -21.22 -0.68 0.71
N LYS A 113 -21.17 0.62 1.04
CA LYS A 113 -21.84 1.10 2.25
C LYS A 113 -23.27 0.59 2.11
N PRO A 114 -23.82 -0.16 3.08
CA PRO A 114 -25.17 -0.66 2.97
C PRO A 114 -26.07 0.56 2.69
N THR A 115 -26.73 0.54 1.52
CA THR A 115 -27.71 1.55 1.14
C THR A 115 -28.62 1.73 2.33
N LYS A 116 -28.65 2.93 2.92
CA LYS A 116 -29.54 3.24 4.06
C LYS A 116 -30.96 2.82 3.67
N ALA A 117 -31.43 1.70 4.19
CA ALA A 117 -32.83 1.35 4.13
C ALA A 117 -33.59 2.43 4.91
N LYS A 118 -34.47 3.17 4.22
CA LYS A 118 -35.43 4.06 4.88
C LYS A 118 -36.44 3.19 5.62
N GLY A 119 -36.13 2.83 6.86
CA GLY A 119 -37.08 2.28 7.83
C GLY A 119 -37.52 3.40 8.76
N ALA A 120 -38.71 3.96 8.53
CA ALA A 120 -39.38 4.77 9.52
C ALA A 120 -39.93 3.86 10.62
N ALA A 121 -39.46 3.99 11.86
CA ALA A 121 -40.11 3.38 13.03
C ALA A 121 -39.74 4.10 14.33
N GLY A 122 -40.71 4.85 14.87
CA GLY A 122 -41.06 4.93 16.30
C GLY A 122 -40.03 5.38 17.33
N ASN A 123 -40.26 6.55 17.92
CA ASN A 123 -39.65 7.00 19.17
C ASN A 123 -39.93 6.02 20.33
N GLY A 124 -38.92 5.26 20.77
CA GLY A 124 -38.86 4.62 22.08
C GLY A 124 -37.81 5.32 22.95
N ARG A 125 -38.19 5.77 24.16
CA ARG A 125 -37.30 6.49 25.09
C ARG A 125 -36.18 5.59 25.62
N PRO A 126 -34.97 6.12 25.96
CA PRO A 126 -33.86 5.30 26.42
C PRO A 126 -34.06 4.81 27.86
N ILE A 127 -33.67 3.55 28.10
CA ILE A 127 -33.54 2.96 29.44
C ILE A 127 -32.23 3.50 30.08
N PRO A 128 -32.25 4.04 31.31
CA PRO A 128 -31.04 4.55 31.94
C PRO A 128 -30.28 3.41 32.62
N ASP A 129 -29.00 3.23 32.29
CA ASP A 129 -28.10 2.38 33.07
C ASP A 129 -26.90 3.18 33.61
N LYS A 130 -26.69 3.06 34.91
CA LYS A 130 -25.64 3.69 35.72
C LYS A 130 -24.60 2.62 36.02
N ASN A 131 -23.40 2.65 35.42
CA ASN A 131 -22.18 2.32 36.18
C ASN A 131 -20.84 2.73 35.56
N LYS A 132 -19.85 2.80 36.44
CA LYS A 132 -18.59 3.54 36.48
C LYS A 132 -17.53 3.24 35.40
N LYS A 133 -16.94 4.35 34.93
CA LYS A 133 -15.51 4.65 34.65
C LYS A 133 -14.58 3.45 34.36
N SER A 134 -14.16 3.35 33.10
CA SER A 134 -12.76 3.14 32.73
C SER A 134 -12.33 4.26 31.79
N LYS A 135 -11.35 5.07 32.21
CA LYS A 135 -10.63 5.98 31.30
C LYS A 135 -9.59 5.14 30.58
N THR A 136 -9.87 4.76 29.35
CA THR A 136 -8.82 4.32 28.43
C THR A 136 -8.82 5.33 27.28
N GLY A 137 -7.91 6.30 27.36
CA GLY A 137 -7.70 7.26 26.30
C GLY A 137 -7.24 6.52 25.06
N TYR A 138 -8.12 6.36 24.08
CA TYR A 138 -7.72 5.99 22.74
C TYR A 138 -6.91 7.16 22.18
N MET A 139 -5.60 6.99 22.05
CA MET A 139 -4.83 7.78 21.09
C MET A 139 -5.20 7.27 19.70
N THR A 140 -6.30 7.80 19.16
CA THR A 140 -6.54 7.80 17.72
C THR A 140 -5.60 8.84 17.12
N ASP A 141 -4.36 8.45 16.85
CA ASP A 141 -3.46 9.32 16.10
C ASP A 141 -2.56 8.48 15.18
N ALA A 142 -3.20 7.94 14.15
CA ALA A 142 -2.55 7.73 12.87
C ALA A 142 -3.12 8.75 11.88
N THR A 143 -3.02 10.02 12.26
CA THR A 143 -3.13 11.12 11.31
C THR A 143 -1.95 10.98 10.32
N PRO A 144 -2.21 10.90 9.01
CA PRO A 144 -1.16 10.71 8.00
C PRO A 144 -0.35 12.00 7.89
N GLY A 145 0.70 12.12 8.70
CA GLY A 145 1.41 13.38 8.80
C GLY A 145 2.84 13.32 9.31
N HIS A 146 3.55 12.18 9.26
CA HIS A 146 4.96 12.17 9.73
C HIS A 146 5.95 11.25 8.98
N TYR A 147 5.66 10.78 7.76
CA TYR A 147 6.77 10.53 6.83
C TYR A 147 7.23 11.88 6.29
N ARG A 148 8.15 12.54 7.02
CA ARG A 148 8.72 13.85 6.62
C ARG A 148 9.57 13.76 5.33
N ARG A 149 9.83 12.55 4.83
CA ARG A 149 10.39 12.25 3.52
C ARG A 149 9.74 10.95 3.01
N ASP A 150 9.44 10.89 1.72
CA ASP A 150 9.17 9.61 1.04
C ASP A 150 10.37 8.68 1.38
N PRO A 151 10.17 7.41 1.77
CA PRO A 151 11.30 6.49 1.96
C PRO A 151 12.22 6.44 0.74
N PHE A 152 11.68 6.76 -0.43
CA PHE A 152 12.42 6.83 -1.67
C PHE A 152 13.01 8.22 -1.95
N ASP A 153 12.61 9.29 -1.27
CA ASP A 153 13.23 10.62 -1.39
C ASP A 153 14.63 10.64 -0.73
N PHE A 154 15.64 10.23 -1.49
CA PHE A 154 17.07 10.38 -1.17
C PHE A 154 17.56 11.80 -1.46
#